data_AF-A0AAV9J6A3-F1
#
_entry.id   AF-A0AAV9J6A3-F1
#
_cell.length_a   1.000
_cell.length_b   1.000
_cell.length_c   1.000
_cell.angle_alpha   90.00
_cell.angle_beta   90.00
_cell.angle_gamma   90.00
#
_symmetry.space_group_name_H-M   'P 1'
#
loop_
_entity.id
_entity.type
_entity.pdbx_description
1 polymer ?
#
loop_
_entity_poly.entity_id
_entity_poly.type
_entity_poly.pdbx_seq_one_letter_code
_entity_poly.pdbx_strand_id
1 'polypeptide(L)'
;MVRGALFRGPGNDTRLFTFGGSTFLANQTDPDWQPPGSDQYGLWSYDTSLMSWAQYDITDAAPRRPNWGSVTEAIAQGIGFFLNGQIDRGSSEVMYTMSEYIGGELSNATNNQTTYLAGMIVVDMPTQQARNVSTETLGAPRVGGGLVHSPKFGKTKNGTLLALGGMRSRDDRNNTFDNGILIDFSNVSLCDTFLEDDVVWFNQSTTGQTPPPRIDFCVLPGLKSAKDNSSHNLYIHGGYDPGQSIMYDDIYVLSLPSFTWTLVYSGTTPRFGHTCNTAGKRQMLRTGGSLDASMWAVETTGQVPNLTMLQCDPREGVGLFDLTDLTWSSFFNASAPDYELPKVVVDAIGGS
;
A
#
# COMPACT_ATOMS: atom_id res chain seq x y z
N MET A 1 -5.89 -4.94 13.19
CA MET A 1 -6.23 -3.91 12.18
C MET A 1 -5.76 -4.36 10.81
N VAL A 2 -6.55 -4.10 9.77
CA VAL A 2 -6.20 -4.37 8.37
C VAL A 2 -6.06 -3.05 7.59
N ARG A 3 -5.30 -3.03 6.49
CA ARG A 3 -5.15 -1.86 5.59
C ARG A 3 -4.62 -0.57 6.26
N GLY A 4 -3.87 -0.70 7.34
CA GLY A 4 -3.11 0.41 7.93
C GLY A 4 -1.69 0.49 7.38
N ALA A 5 -0.93 1.45 7.87
CA ALA A 5 0.52 1.53 7.66
C ALA A 5 1.28 0.88 8.82
N LEU A 6 2.44 0.31 8.48
CA LEU A 6 3.51 -0.02 9.41
C LEU A 6 4.77 0.69 8.92
N PHE A 7 5.38 1.47 9.80
CA PHE A 7 6.63 2.18 9.55
C PHE A 7 7.70 1.67 10.50
N ARG A 8 8.92 1.51 9.98
CA ARG A 8 10.09 1.03 10.74
C ARG A 8 10.68 2.11 11.63
N GLY A 9 10.61 3.37 11.20
CA GLY A 9 11.36 4.43 11.87
C GLY A 9 12.84 4.50 11.44
N PRO A 10 13.57 5.54 11.89
CA PRO A 10 14.99 5.67 11.62
C PRO A 10 15.79 4.53 12.28
N GLY A 11 16.97 4.22 11.75
CA GLY A 11 17.71 2.99 12.12
C GLY A 11 18.20 2.89 13.56
N ASN A 12 18.17 3.99 14.32
CA ASN A 12 18.52 4.05 15.75
C ASN A 12 17.29 4.07 16.67
N ASP A 13 16.08 4.00 16.13
CA ASP A 13 14.84 3.92 16.89
C ASP A 13 14.42 2.46 17.05
N THR A 14 14.09 2.06 18.28
CA THR A 14 13.59 0.71 18.61
C THR A 14 12.09 0.58 18.40
N ARG A 15 11.41 1.68 18.08
CA ARG A 15 9.97 1.73 17.90
C ARG A 15 9.55 1.40 16.48
N LEU A 16 8.54 0.55 16.35
CA LEU A 16 7.74 0.40 15.13
C LEU A 16 6.51 1.29 15.25
N PHE A 17 6.09 1.95 14.18
CA PHE A 17 4.92 2.82 14.18
C PHE A 17 3.80 2.21 13.35
N THR A 18 2.57 2.32 13.81
CA THR A 18 1.38 1.97 13.02
C THR A 18 0.46 3.16 12.92
N PHE A 19 -0.13 3.36 11.74
CA PHE A 19 -1.06 4.45 11.49
C PHE A 19 -2.25 3.95 10.67
N GLY A 20 -3.45 4.40 11.02
CA GLY A 20 -4.64 4.08 10.25
C GLY A 20 -5.13 2.64 10.43
N GLY A 21 -5.87 2.17 9.42
CA GLY A 21 -6.41 0.82 9.33
C GLY A 21 -7.84 0.67 9.86
N SER A 22 -8.40 -0.49 9.60
CA SER A 22 -9.77 -0.86 9.96
C SER A 22 -9.81 -2.03 10.93
N THR A 23 -10.78 -1.99 11.83
CA THR A 23 -11.33 -3.16 12.51
C THR A 23 -12.03 -4.03 11.49
N PHE A 24 -11.87 -5.35 11.61
CA PHE A 24 -12.50 -6.31 10.72
C PHE A 24 -14.01 -6.42 11.01
N LEU A 25 -14.87 -6.02 10.07
CA LEU A 25 -16.31 -5.97 10.31
C LEU A 25 -17.06 -7.27 9.98
N ALA A 26 -16.40 -8.23 9.36
CA ALA A 26 -17.04 -9.43 8.83
C ALA A 26 -17.35 -10.50 9.90
N ASN A 27 -16.59 -10.53 11.00
CA ASN A 27 -16.89 -11.40 12.12
C ASN A 27 -16.92 -10.60 13.42
N GLN A 28 -18.12 -10.20 13.85
CA GLN A 28 -18.35 -9.47 15.11
C GLN A 28 -18.79 -10.40 16.25
N THR A 29 -18.89 -11.72 16.00
CA THR A 29 -19.25 -12.70 17.04
C THR A 29 -18.04 -13.26 17.77
N ASP A 30 -16.83 -12.94 17.33
CA ASP A 30 -15.59 -13.24 18.05
C ASP A 30 -15.62 -12.55 19.42
N PRO A 31 -15.39 -13.29 20.53
CA PRO A 31 -15.47 -12.74 21.88
C PRO A 31 -14.48 -11.59 22.15
N ASP A 32 -13.38 -11.53 21.40
CA ASP A 32 -12.36 -10.49 21.52
C ASP A 32 -12.57 -9.34 20.51
N TRP A 33 -13.62 -9.42 19.69
CA TRP A 33 -13.95 -8.35 18.75
C TRP A 33 -14.33 -7.07 19.48
N GLN A 34 -13.81 -5.94 18.99
CA GLN A 34 -14.12 -4.61 19.47
C GLN A 34 -14.43 -3.70 18.27
N PRO A 35 -15.37 -2.75 18.37
CA PRO A 35 -15.57 -1.72 17.36
C PRO A 35 -14.30 -0.88 17.16
N PRO A 36 -14.20 -0.07 16.09
CA PRO A 36 -13.12 0.90 15.97
C PRO A 36 -12.98 1.76 17.23
N GLY A 37 -11.74 1.98 17.68
CA GLY A 37 -11.46 2.86 18.81
C GLY A 37 -11.59 4.34 18.45
N SER A 38 -11.26 5.20 19.42
CA SER A 38 -11.26 6.65 19.26
C SER A 38 -10.45 7.09 18.03
N ASP A 39 -11.02 7.98 17.23
CA ASP A 39 -10.34 8.65 16.11
C ASP A 39 -9.16 9.53 16.57
N GLN A 40 -9.09 9.84 17.87
CA GLN A 40 -8.03 10.67 18.45
C GLN A 40 -6.63 10.05 18.29
N TYR A 41 -6.53 8.75 18.55
CA TYR A 41 -5.24 8.05 18.62
C TYR A 41 -5.04 7.20 17.37
N GLY A 42 -4.88 7.88 16.23
CA GLY A 42 -4.65 7.22 14.94
C GLY A 42 -3.22 6.68 14.77
N LEU A 43 -2.24 7.21 15.51
CA LEU A 43 -0.82 6.83 15.45
C LEU A 43 -0.39 6.12 16.74
N TRP A 44 0.23 4.97 16.59
CA TRP A 44 0.74 4.15 17.70
C TRP A 44 2.20 3.82 17.45
N SER A 45 2.94 3.58 18.54
CA SER A 45 4.25 2.96 18.45
C SER A 45 4.37 1.77 19.39
N TYR A 46 5.07 0.73 18.94
CA TYR A 46 5.51 -0.37 19.78
C TYR A 46 7.03 -0.33 19.92
N ASP A 47 7.52 -0.08 21.14
CA ASP A 47 8.94 -0.15 21.44
C ASP A 47 9.36 -1.62 21.59
N THR A 48 10.21 -2.10 20.68
CA THR A 48 10.67 -3.49 20.69
C THR A 48 11.65 -3.82 21.80
N SER A 49 12.30 -2.81 22.40
CA SER A 49 13.21 -2.98 23.53
C SER A 49 12.48 -2.97 24.88
N LEU A 50 11.51 -2.07 25.03
CA LEU A 50 10.70 -1.93 26.24
C LEU A 50 9.45 -2.83 26.23
N MET A 51 9.13 -3.42 25.07
CA MET A 51 7.93 -4.22 24.83
C MET A 51 6.64 -3.49 25.22
N SER A 52 6.57 -2.19 24.93
CA SER A 52 5.47 -1.32 25.38
C SER A 52 4.87 -0.51 24.24
N TRP A 53 3.57 -0.23 24.37
CA TRP A 53 2.83 0.59 23.42
C TRP A 53 2.75 2.05 23.90
N ALA A 54 2.79 2.97 22.95
CA ALA A 54 2.43 4.37 23.14
C ALA A 54 1.47 4.80 22.03
N GLN A 55 0.64 5.79 22.32
CA GLN A 55 -0.34 6.36 21.41
C GLN A 55 -0.14 7.86 21.30
N TYR A 56 -0.39 8.42 20.12
CA TYR A 56 -0.14 9.82 19.82
C TYR A 56 -1.37 10.45 19.18
N ASP A 57 -1.73 11.65 19.64
CA ASP A 57 -2.81 12.43 19.06
C ASP A 57 -2.29 13.17 17.81
N ILE A 58 -2.90 12.89 16.68
CA ILE A 58 -2.58 13.48 15.38
C ILE A 58 -3.83 14.01 14.67
N THR A 59 -4.89 14.31 15.44
CA THR A 59 -6.18 14.75 14.90
C THR A 59 -6.09 16.05 14.10
N ASP A 60 -5.11 16.90 14.39
CA ASP A 60 -4.81 18.09 13.58
C ASP A 60 -4.47 17.75 12.12
N ALA A 61 -3.83 16.60 11.88
CA ALA A 61 -3.50 16.12 10.54
C ALA A 61 -4.55 15.15 9.98
N ALA A 62 -5.02 14.20 10.79
CA ALA A 62 -5.97 13.17 10.40
C ALA A 62 -7.13 13.11 11.40
N PRO A 63 -8.19 13.94 11.24
CA PRO A 63 -9.31 14.01 12.18
C PRO A 63 -10.12 12.72 12.30
N ARG A 64 -10.03 11.84 11.30
CA ARG A 64 -10.62 10.50 11.29
C ARG A 64 -9.57 9.53 10.82
N ARG A 65 -9.52 8.36 11.46
CA ARG A 65 -8.52 7.35 11.13
C ARG A 65 -8.79 6.80 9.72
N PRO A 66 -7.84 6.93 8.76
CA PRO A 66 -8.01 6.40 7.42
C PRO A 66 -7.50 4.95 7.32
N ASN A 67 -7.91 4.25 6.27
CA ASN A 67 -7.38 2.95 5.87
C ASN A 67 -7.19 2.90 4.34
N TRP A 68 -6.56 1.85 3.84
CA TRP A 68 -6.43 1.54 2.41
C TRP A 68 -5.71 2.60 1.55
N GLY A 69 -5.02 3.54 2.18
CA GLY A 69 -4.10 4.45 1.50
C GLY A 69 -2.82 3.73 1.08
N SER A 70 -2.08 4.36 0.18
CA SER A 70 -0.76 3.86 -0.23
C SER A 70 0.30 4.31 0.77
N VAL A 71 1.19 3.41 1.18
CA VAL A 71 2.10 3.63 2.32
C VAL A 71 3.55 3.48 1.91
N THR A 72 4.42 4.36 2.43
CA THR A 72 5.88 4.22 2.29
C THR A 72 6.58 4.99 3.40
N GLU A 73 7.90 4.84 3.52
CA GLU A 73 8.70 5.63 4.45
C GLU A 73 10.01 6.08 3.82
N ALA A 74 10.42 7.29 4.18
CA ALA A 74 11.77 7.79 3.95
C ALA A 74 12.61 7.50 5.19
N ILE A 75 13.17 6.28 5.24
CA ILE A 75 13.83 5.71 6.43
C ILE A 75 14.95 6.61 6.95
N ALA A 76 15.78 7.16 6.05
CA ALA A 76 16.91 8.01 6.43
C ALA A 76 16.47 9.34 7.05
N GLN A 77 15.28 9.82 6.69
CA GLN A 77 14.68 11.05 7.23
C GLN A 77 13.79 10.76 8.45
N GLY A 78 13.44 9.50 8.73
CA GLY A 78 12.53 9.13 9.80
C GLY A 78 11.08 9.57 9.53
N ILE A 79 10.65 9.58 8.27
CA ILE A 79 9.33 10.08 7.87
C ILE A 79 8.48 8.95 7.27
N GLY A 80 7.26 8.79 7.76
CA GLY A 80 6.24 7.91 7.21
C GLY A 80 5.23 8.68 6.35
N PHE A 81 4.76 8.05 5.27
CA PHE A 81 3.77 8.61 4.36
C PHE A 81 2.56 7.69 4.25
N PHE A 82 1.37 8.29 4.37
CA PHE A 82 0.10 7.64 4.07
C PHE A 82 -0.65 8.49 3.06
N LEU A 83 -0.61 8.06 1.80
CA LEU A 83 -1.20 8.79 0.68
C LEU A 83 -2.68 8.43 0.51
N ASN A 84 -3.53 9.44 0.64
CA ASN A 84 -4.98 9.34 0.53
C ASN A 84 -5.53 8.18 1.39
N GLY A 85 -6.24 7.23 0.79
CA GLY A 85 -7.02 6.24 1.52
C GLY A 85 -8.47 6.65 1.70
N GLN A 86 -9.18 5.87 2.49
CA GLN A 86 -10.59 6.06 2.80
C GLN A 86 -10.86 5.97 4.30
N ILE A 87 -12.02 6.45 4.69
CA ILE A 87 -12.59 6.37 6.03
C ILE A 87 -13.94 5.68 5.87
N ASP A 88 -14.17 4.65 6.68
CA ASP A 88 -15.33 3.75 6.66
C ASP A 88 -15.71 3.33 8.08
N ARG A 89 -16.79 2.53 8.22
CA ARG A 89 -17.24 2.01 9.52
C ARG A 89 -16.20 1.19 10.26
N GLY A 90 -15.22 0.58 9.58
CA GLY A 90 -14.20 -0.21 10.23
C GLY A 90 -13.06 0.65 10.78
N SER A 91 -12.85 1.82 10.20
CA SER A 91 -11.72 2.70 10.49
C SER A 91 -12.07 3.85 11.43
N SER A 92 -13.28 4.41 11.40
CA SER A 92 -13.64 5.54 12.29
C SER A 92 -14.81 5.21 13.20
N GLU A 93 -14.70 5.57 14.47
CA GLU A 93 -15.80 5.44 15.45
C GLU A 93 -16.98 6.35 15.07
N VAL A 94 -16.69 7.54 14.55
CA VAL A 94 -17.73 8.44 14.02
C VAL A 94 -18.48 7.78 12.86
N MET A 95 -17.78 7.10 11.95
CA MET A 95 -18.45 6.38 10.86
C MET A 95 -19.20 5.14 11.38
N TYR A 96 -18.62 4.40 12.32
CA TYR A 96 -19.22 3.20 12.90
C TYR A 96 -20.59 3.48 13.56
N THR A 97 -20.69 4.60 14.27
CA THR A 97 -21.89 5.04 15.00
C THR A 97 -22.85 5.90 14.16
N MET A 98 -22.44 6.30 12.95
CA MET A 98 -23.27 7.11 12.05
C MET A 98 -24.52 6.34 11.60
N SER A 99 -25.68 6.87 11.95
CA SER A 99 -26.99 6.30 11.64
C SER A 99 -27.79 7.24 10.76
N GLU A 100 -28.32 6.75 9.64
CA GLU A 100 -29.27 7.48 8.80
C GLU A 100 -30.70 6.98 9.07
N TYR A 101 -31.66 7.89 9.16
CA TYR A 101 -33.07 7.52 9.31
C TYR A 101 -33.85 7.97 8.06
N ILE A 102 -34.55 7.04 7.40
CA ILE A 102 -35.38 7.33 6.24
C ILE A 102 -36.84 7.06 6.63
N GLY A 103 -37.65 8.12 6.65
CA GLY A 103 -39.07 8.01 7.05
C GLY A 103 -39.28 7.64 8.52
N GLY A 104 -38.30 7.86 9.39
CA GLY A 104 -38.35 7.55 10.83
C GLY A 104 -37.82 6.17 11.22
N GLU A 105 -37.46 5.33 10.24
CA GLU A 105 -36.82 4.03 10.45
C GLU A 105 -35.31 4.12 10.24
N LEU A 106 -34.54 3.40 11.05
CA LEU A 106 -33.09 3.30 10.89
C LEU A 106 -32.77 2.62 9.56
N SER A 107 -31.96 3.28 8.73
CA SER A 107 -31.52 2.82 7.43
C SER A 107 -30.06 2.36 7.49
N ASN A 108 -29.77 1.22 6.86
CA ASN A 108 -28.41 0.70 6.68
C ASN A 108 -27.66 1.39 5.51
N ALA A 109 -28.22 2.44 4.91
CA ALA A 109 -27.66 3.10 3.73
C ALA A 109 -26.27 3.73 3.95
N THR A 110 -25.86 3.94 5.21
CA THR A 110 -24.52 4.43 5.56
C THR A 110 -23.48 3.31 5.71
N ASN A 111 -23.90 2.03 5.76
CA ASN A 111 -22.98 0.91 6.04
C ASN A 111 -21.96 0.65 4.94
N ASN A 112 -22.26 1.03 3.68
CA ASN A 112 -21.36 0.90 2.54
C ASN A 112 -20.74 2.24 2.11
N GLN A 113 -20.92 3.30 2.90
CA GLN A 113 -20.36 4.61 2.60
C GLN A 113 -18.88 4.65 2.97
N THR A 114 -18.09 5.21 2.06
CA THR A 114 -16.70 5.57 2.30
C THR A 114 -16.49 7.04 1.98
N THR A 115 -15.65 7.70 2.78
CA THR A 115 -15.18 9.06 2.52
C THR A 115 -13.69 9.00 2.27
N TYR A 116 -13.20 9.61 1.20
CA TYR A 116 -11.76 9.62 0.95
C TYR A 116 -11.03 10.59 1.87
N LEU A 117 -9.82 10.19 2.28
CA LEU A 117 -8.87 11.12 2.87
C LEU A 117 -8.30 12.03 1.78
N ALA A 118 -8.66 13.30 1.83
CA ALA A 118 -8.06 14.32 0.99
C ALA A 118 -6.65 14.66 1.51
N GLY A 119 -5.63 14.44 0.69
CA GLY A 119 -4.24 14.73 1.02
C GLY A 119 -3.39 13.50 1.35
N MET A 120 -2.16 13.77 1.78
CA MET A 120 -1.17 12.79 2.22
C MET A 120 -0.78 13.11 3.66
N ILE A 121 -0.91 12.14 4.55
CA ILE A 121 -0.43 12.28 5.93
C ILE A 121 1.07 12.02 5.94
N VAL A 122 1.81 13.00 6.42
CA VAL A 122 3.26 12.93 6.62
C VAL A 122 3.52 12.88 8.11
N VAL A 123 4.10 11.78 8.58
CA VAL A 123 4.40 11.55 10.01
C VAL A 123 5.90 11.66 10.23
N ASP A 124 6.32 12.61 11.05
CA ASP A 124 7.67 12.70 11.58
C ASP A 124 7.76 11.74 12.78
N MET A 125 8.41 10.59 12.59
CA MET A 125 8.47 9.55 13.62
C MET A 125 9.33 9.95 14.83
N PRO A 126 10.45 10.69 14.70
CA PRO A 126 11.20 11.19 15.85
C PRO A 126 10.43 12.11 16.80
N THR A 127 9.58 12.99 16.27
CA THR A 127 8.79 13.96 17.06
C THR A 127 7.34 13.53 17.27
N GLN A 128 6.89 12.49 16.56
CA GLN A 128 5.51 11.99 16.53
C GLN A 128 4.49 13.05 16.09
N GLN A 129 4.94 14.09 15.39
CA GLN A 129 4.07 15.07 14.77
C GLN A 129 3.63 14.58 13.40
N ALA A 130 2.42 14.96 13.02
CA ALA A 130 1.89 14.70 11.70
C ALA A 130 1.39 15.99 11.06
N ARG A 131 1.41 16.03 9.73
CA ARG A 131 0.78 17.07 8.93
C ARG A 131 0.06 16.45 7.74
N ASN A 132 -1.01 17.10 7.30
CA ASN A 132 -1.71 16.72 6.08
C ASN A 132 -1.34 17.69 4.97
N VAL A 133 -0.71 17.18 3.90
CA VAL A 133 -0.34 17.98 2.73
C VAL A 133 -1.30 17.74 1.58
N SER A 134 -1.51 18.77 0.76
CA SER A 134 -2.42 18.68 -0.38
C SER A 134 -1.96 17.63 -1.40
N THR A 135 -2.93 16.93 -1.98
CA THR A 135 -2.75 16.06 -3.14
C THR A 135 -3.53 16.58 -4.35
N GLU A 136 -3.89 17.86 -4.37
CA GLU A 136 -4.67 18.44 -5.47
C GLU A 136 -3.99 18.27 -6.84
N THR A 137 -2.66 18.50 -6.89
CA THR A 137 -1.86 18.32 -8.11
C THR A 137 -1.70 16.85 -8.53
N LEU A 138 -1.96 15.91 -7.62
CA LEU A 138 -2.02 14.47 -7.91
C LEU A 138 -3.36 14.05 -8.54
N GLY A 139 -4.42 14.84 -8.29
CA GLY A 139 -5.78 14.56 -8.70
C GLY A 139 -6.63 13.93 -7.60
N ALA A 140 -7.73 13.27 -8.02
CA ALA A 140 -8.71 12.70 -7.10
C ALA A 140 -8.08 11.67 -6.13
N PRO A 141 -8.54 11.63 -4.86
CA PRO A 141 -8.02 10.68 -3.88
C PRO A 141 -8.10 9.22 -4.31
N ARG A 142 -7.09 8.44 -3.91
CA ARG A 142 -6.93 7.03 -4.31
C ARG A 142 -6.81 6.07 -3.13
N VAL A 143 -7.11 4.80 -3.38
CA VAL A 143 -6.96 3.66 -2.46
C VAL A 143 -6.29 2.48 -3.16
N GLY A 144 -5.72 1.55 -2.38
CA GLY A 144 -5.24 0.25 -2.87
C GLY A 144 -4.13 0.31 -3.91
N GLY A 145 -3.44 1.44 -4.04
CA GLY A 145 -2.29 1.63 -4.94
C GLY A 145 -0.96 1.44 -4.22
N GLY A 146 0.12 1.67 -4.96
CA GLY A 146 1.50 1.64 -4.44
C GLY A 146 2.07 3.03 -4.18
N LEU A 147 2.88 3.16 -3.13
CA LEU A 147 3.70 4.34 -2.84
C LEU A 147 5.13 3.90 -2.52
N VAL A 148 6.12 4.60 -3.07
CA VAL A 148 7.54 4.26 -2.90
C VAL A 148 8.36 5.51 -2.70
N HIS A 149 9.23 5.53 -1.69
CA HIS A 149 10.31 6.50 -1.60
C HIS A 149 11.56 6.01 -2.34
N SER A 150 12.07 6.86 -3.23
CA SER A 150 13.31 6.64 -3.96
C SER A 150 14.35 7.68 -3.55
N PRO A 151 15.31 7.37 -2.67
CA PRO A 151 16.35 8.33 -2.28
C PRO A 151 17.39 8.58 -3.38
N LYS A 152 17.47 7.71 -4.40
CA LYS A 152 18.49 7.77 -5.47
C LYS A 152 18.01 8.40 -6.77
N PHE A 153 16.73 8.75 -6.86
CA PHE A 153 16.14 9.37 -8.05
C PHE A 153 15.23 10.53 -7.63
N GLY A 154 15.24 11.60 -8.41
CA GLY A 154 14.53 12.86 -8.11
C GLY A 154 15.44 14.08 -8.32
N LYS A 155 14.85 15.28 -8.35
CA LYS A 155 15.60 16.54 -8.52
C LYS A 155 16.28 17.01 -7.23
N THR A 156 15.85 16.51 -6.08
CA THR A 156 16.39 16.90 -4.77
C THR A 156 17.29 15.80 -4.21
N LYS A 157 18.16 16.18 -3.27
CA LYS A 157 18.98 15.21 -2.50
C LYS A 157 18.14 14.25 -1.64
N ASN A 158 16.87 14.55 -1.41
CA ASN A 158 15.96 13.72 -0.62
C ASN A 158 15.29 12.65 -1.49
N GLY A 159 15.44 12.73 -2.81
CA GLY A 159 14.83 11.81 -3.75
C GLY A 159 13.41 12.21 -4.14
N THR A 160 12.58 11.21 -4.43
CA THR A 160 11.19 11.40 -4.88
C THR A 160 10.27 10.35 -4.26
N LEU A 161 8.99 10.69 -4.11
CA LEU A 161 7.91 9.72 -3.91
C LEU A 161 7.34 9.32 -5.28
N LEU A 162 7.05 8.02 -5.46
CA LEU A 162 6.38 7.48 -6.63
C LEU A 162 5.04 6.88 -6.23
N ALA A 163 3.94 7.38 -6.79
CA ALA A 163 2.61 6.80 -6.64
C ALA A 163 2.16 6.12 -7.94
N LEU A 164 1.60 4.90 -7.83
CA LEU A 164 1.26 4.04 -8.96
C LEU A 164 0.00 3.21 -8.68
N GLY A 165 -0.79 2.95 -9.73
CA GLY A 165 -1.96 2.08 -9.68
C GLY A 165 -3.01 2.50 -8.64
N GLY A 166 -3.83 1.54 -8.22
CA GLY A 166 -4.90 1.78 -7.26
C GLY A 166 -6.21 2.18 -7.95
N MET A 167 -7.12 2.72 -7.16
CA MET A 167 -8.46 3.10 -7.58
C MET A 167 -8.83 4.46 -6.98
N ARG A 168 -9.52 5.30 -7.75
CA ARG A 168 -10.06 6.59 -7.28
C ARG A 168 -11.59 6.61 -7.41
N SER A 169 -12.25 7.48 -6.67
CA SER A 169 -13.70 7.67 -6.87
C SER A 169 -14.01 8.30 -8.22
N ARG A 170 -15.24 8.07 -8.71
CA ARG A 170 -15.83 8.85 -9.80
C ARG A 170 -16.29 10.25 -9.35
N ASP A 171 -16.68 10.43 -8.07
CA ASP A 171 -17.37 11.64 -7.56
C ASP A 171 -16.65 12.35 -6.39
N ASP A 172 -15.31 12.21 -6.33
CA ASP A 172 -14.31 12.93 -5.50
C ASP A 172 -14.44 12.97 -3.96
N ARG A 173 -15.62 12.83 -3.33
CA ARG A 173 -15.75 13.02 -1.86
C ARG A 173 -16.47 11.89 -1.11
N ASN A 174 -17.60 11.40 -1.63
CA ASN A 174 -18.34 10.28 -1.03
C ASN A 174 -18.49 9.16 -2.06
N ASN A 175 -18.29 7.92 -1.61
CA ASN A 175 -18.15 6.78 -2.49
C ASN A 175 -18.87 5.55 -1.88
N THR A 176 -19.27 4.64 -2.76
CA THR A 176 -19.59 3.25 -2.43
C THR A 176 -18.65 2.35 -3.23
N PHE A 177 -18.25 1.20 -2.70
CA PHE A 177 -17.25 0.28 -3.30
C PHE A 177 -17.40 -0.02 -4.81
N ASP A 178 -18.59 0.22 -5.37
CA ASP A 178 -18.97 -0.03 -6.76
C ASP A 178 -18.68 1.13 -7.74
N ASN A 179 -18.35 2.34 -7.27
CA ASN A 179 -18.18 3.52 -8.15
C ASN A 179 -16.71 3.94 -8.35
N GLY A 180 -15.76 3.03 -8.15
CA GLY A 180 -14.34 3.27 -8.35
C GLY A 180 -13.86 3.18 -9.80
N ILE A 181 -12.82 3.94 -10.13
CA ILE A 181 -12.12 3.93 -11.42
C ILE A 181 -10.68 3.49 -11.17
N LEU A 182 -10.27 2.38 -11.77
CA LEU A 182 -8.88 1.91 -11.70
C LEU A 182 -7.94 2.92 -12.36
N ILE A 183 -6.80 3.12 -11.73
CA ILE A 183 -5.71 3.95 -12.24
C ILE A 183 -4.76 3.03 -12.99
N ASP A 184 -4.56 3.30 -14.28
CA ASP A 184 -3.64 2.54 -15.10
C ASP A 184 -2.16 2.87 -14.78
N PHE A 185 -1.25 2.05 -15.30
CA PHE A 185 0.19 2.21 -15.11
C PHE A 185 0.86 2.95 -16.26
N SER A 186 0.12 3.59 -17.16
CA SER A 186 0.68 4.34 -18.30
C SER A 186 1.45 5.58 -17.83
N ASN A 187 1.18 6.06 -16.61
CA ASN A 187 1.92 7.12 -15.96
C ASN A 187 2.24 6.71 -14.51
N VAL A 188 3.34 7.26 -13.98
CA VAL A 188 3.62 7.29 -12.55
C VAL A 188 3.64 8.73 -12.07
N SER A 189 3.11 8.96 -10.87
CA SER A 189 3.12 10.29 -10.26
C SER A 189 4.34 10.44 -9.37
N LEU A 190 5.11 11.49 -9.57
CA LEU A 190 6.35 11.81 -8.86
C LEU A 190 6.15 13.02 -7.96
N CYS A 191 6.74 12.99 -6.77
CA CYS A 191 6.77 14.13 -5.88
C CYS A 191 8.15 14.30 -5.27
N ASP A 192 8.86 15.35 -5.69
CA ASP A 192 10.19 15.70 -5.18
C ASP A 192 10.10 16.67 -3.98
N THR A 193 8.98 17.38 -3.83
CA THR A 193 8.73 18.40 -2.80
C THR A 193 8.01 17.84 -1.57
N PHE A 194 8.06 16.52 -1.34
CA PHE A 194 7.31 15.84 -0.28
C PHE A 194 7.66 16.26 1.16
N LEU A 195 8.76 16.99 1.35
CA LEU A 195 9.15 17.60 2.64
C LEU A 195 8.67 19.05 2.81
N GLU A 196 8.16 19.66 1.76
CA GLU A 196 7.63 21.03 1.76
C GLU A 196 6.14 21.00 2.13
N ASP A 197 5.58 22.16 2.49
CA ASP A 197 4.14 22.29 2.76
C ASP A 197 3.32 22.31 1.46
N ASP A 198 3.82 23.01 0.44
CA ASP A 198 3.25 23.07 -0.90
C ASP A 198 3.75 21.89 -1.76
N VAL A 199 3.20 20.72 -1.48
CA VAL A 199 3.56 19.48 -2.17
C VAL A 199 3.03 19.48 -3.61
N VAL A 200 3.90 19.17 -4.56
CA VAL A 200 3.58 19.14 -5.99
C VAL A 200 3.86 17.76 -6.57
N TRP A 201 2.84 17.21 -7.24
CA TRP A 201 2.92 15.96 -7.98
C TRP A 201 2.98 16.23 -9.48
N PHE A 202 3.80 15.44 -10.19
CA PHE A 202 3.92 15.48 -11.64
C PHE A 202 3.76 14.08 -12.22
N ASN A 203 3.04 13.96 -13.34
CA ASN A 203 2.91 12.68 -14.02
C ASN A 203 4.03 12.50 -15.03
N GLN A 204 4.67 11.33 -14.97
CA GLN A 204 5.66 10.89 -15.91
C GLN A 204 5.13 9.67 -16.65
N SER A 205 5.08 9.75 -17.98
CA SER A 205 4.65 8.64 -18.82
C SER A 205 5.66 7.51 -18.76
N THR A 206 5.11 6.30 -18.77
CA THR A 206 5.86 5.05 -18.80
C THR A 206 5.78 4.40 -20.18
N THR A 207 6.69 3.47 -20.44
CA THR A 207 6.77 2.70 -21.68
C THR A 207 7.01 1.22 -21.41
N GLY A 208 7.08 0.40 -22.45
CA GLY A 208 7.37 -1.03 -22.31
C GLY A 208 6.11 -1.86 -22.09
N GLN A 209 6.23 -2.90 -21.26
CA GLN A 209 5.16 -3.85 -20.97
C GLN A 209 4.31 -3.33 -19.81
N THR A 210 3.47 -2.33 -20.05
CA THR A 210 2.64 -1.71 -19.01
C THR A 210 1.72 -2.73 -18.34
N PRO A 211 1.73 -2.86 -16.99
CA PRO A 211 0.81 -3.73 -16.27
C PRO A 211 -0.66 -3.33 -16.47
N PRO A 212 -1.60 -4.29 -16.54
CA PRO A 212 -3.03 -4.01 -16.40
C PRO A 212 -3.35 -3.22 -15.12
N PRO A 213 -4.33 -2.28 -15.16
CA PRO A 213 -4.79 -1.55 -13.98
C PRO A 213 -5.25 -2.50 -12.87
N ARG A 214 -4.91 -2.21 -11.61
CA ARG A 214 -5.20 -3.09 -10.47
C ARG A 214 -5.08 -2.37 -9.13
N ILE A 215 -5.68 -2.95 -8.10
CA ILE A 215 -5.52 -2.60 -6.69
C ILE A 215 -4.86 -3.74 -5.91
N ASP A 216 -4.44 -3.49 -4.67
CA ASP A 216 -4.02 -4.48 -3.68
C ASP A 216 -2.92 -5.43 -4.17
N PHE A 217 -2.10 -4.94 -5.11
CA PHE A 217 -0.82 -5.52 -5.47
C PHE A 217 0.21 -5.17 -4.39
N CYS A 218 1.20 -6.03 -4.18
CA CYS A 218 2.30 -5.63 -3.31
C CYS A 218 3.30 -4.79 -4.10
N VAL A 219 4.01 -3.92 -3.38
CA VAL A 219 5.18 -3.21 -3.88
C VAL A 219 6.36 -3.61 -3.01
N LEU A 220 7.47 -4.03 -3.62
CA LEU A 220 8.69 -4.33 -2.86
C LEU A 220 9.28 -3.02 -2.32
N PRO A 221 9.40 -2.83 -1.00
CA PRO A 221 10.00 -1.64 -0.43
C PRO A 221 11.48 -1.55 -0.78
N GLY A 222 11.90 -0.35 -1.16
CA GLY A 222 13.26 -0.02 -1.54
C GLY A 222 13.60 -0.47 -2.97
N LEU A 223 14.22 0.43 -3.72
CA LEU A 223 14.66 0.14 -5.08
C LEU A 223 15.87 -0.78 -5.11
N LYS A 224 15.89 -1.69 -6.08
CA LYS A 224 17.07 -2.50 -6.39
C LYS A 224 17.87 -1.80 -7.48
N SER A 225 19.07 -1.35 -7.13
CA SER A 225 19.93 -0.63 -8.07
C SER A 225 20.74 -1.63 -8.89
N ALA A 226 20.93 -1.35 -10.18
CA ALA A 226 21.97 -1.99 -10.98
C ALA A 226 23.35 -1.72 -10.36
N LYS A 227 24.33 -2.58 -10.67
CA LYS A 227 25.67 -2.51 -10.07
C LYS A 227 26.41 -1.26 -10.53
N ASP A 228 26.21 -0.87 -11.77
CA ASP A 228 26.70 0.39 -12.34
C ASP A 228 25.93 1.64 -11.86
N ASN A 229 24.87 1.45 -11.05
CA ASN A 229 23.98 2.48 -10.53
C ASN A 229 23.32 3.34 -11.65
N SER A 230 23.23 2.79 -12.87
CA SER A 230 22.57 3.44 -14.01
C SER A 230 21.05 3.34 -13.96
N SER A 231 20.53 2.30 -13.30
CA SER A 231 19.10 2.07 -13.12
C SER A 231 18.72 1.71 -11.69
N HIS A 232 17.49 2.08 -11.32
CA HIS A 232 16.87 1.73 -10.04
C HIS A 232 15.51 1.10 -10.30
N ASN A 233 15.30 -0.09 -9.74
CA ASN A 233 14.26 -1.01 -10.19
C ASN A 233 13.27 -1.26 -9.06
N LEU A 234 12.00 -0.97 -9.35
CA LEU A 234 10.87 -1.19 -8.46
C LEU A 234 10.11 -2.44 -8.89
N TYR A 235 9.78 -3.32 -7.95
CA TYR A 235 9.03 -4.55 -8.23
C TYR A 235 7.60 -4.45 -7.70
N ILE A 236 6.64 -4.90 -8.49
CA ILE A 236 5.24 -5.11 -8.08
C ILE A 236 4.83 -6.56 -8.34
N HIS A 237 3.96 -7.14 -7.50
CA HIS A 237 3.45 -8.51 -7.67
C HIS A 237 1.95 -8.59 -7.39
N GLY A 238 1.26 -9.33 -8.25
CA GLY A 238 -0.15 -9.68 -8.10
C GLY A 238 -1.11 -8.50 -8.13
N GLY A 239 -2.17 -8.56 -7.34
CA GLY A 239 -3.24 -7.58 -7.28
C GLY A 239 -4.56 -8.07 -7.89
N TYR A 240 -5.54 -7.17 -7.93
CA TYR A 240 -6.91 -7.47 -8.33
C TYR A 240 -7.53 -6.34 -9.16
N ASP A 241 -8.28 -6.69 -10.20
CA ASP A 241 -9.23 -5.82 -10.89
C ASP A 241 -10.65 -6.18 -10.41
N PRO A 242 -11.25 -5.36 -9.53
CA PRO A 242 -12.60 -5.62 -9.03
C PRO A 242 -13.69 -5.41 -10.08
N GLY A 243 -13.46 -4.59 -11.11
CA GLY A 243 -14.44 -4.32 -12.16
C GLY A 243 -14.61 -5.51 -13.12
N GLN A 244 -13.54 -6.27 -13.34
CA GLN A 244 -13.55 -7.46 -14.20
C GLN A 244 -13.43 -8.78 -13.42
N SER A 245 -13.25 -8.71 -12.10
CA SER A 245 -12.97 -9.87 -11.24
C SER A 245 -11.73 -10.66 -11.68
N ILE A 246 -10.67 -9.96 -12.13
CA ILE A 246 -9.41 -10.58 -12.56
C ILE A 246 -8.37 -10.46 -11.44
N MET A 247 -7.81 -11.59 -11.01
CA MET A 247 -6.67 -11.62 -10.09
C MET A 247 -5.37 -11.90 -10.84
N TYR A 248 -4.26 -11.31 -10.40
CA TYR A 248 -2.98 -11.39 -11.08
C TYR A 248 -1.93 -12.20 -10.27
N ASP A 249 -1.01 -12.87 -10.99
CA ASP A 249 0.20 -13.55 -10.46
C ASP A 249 1.45 -13.20 -11.28
N ASP A 250 1.48 -11.99 -11.83
CA ASP A 250 2.60 -11.47 -12.62
C ASP A 250 3.50 -10.60 -11.73
N ILE A 251 4.78 -10.55 -12.07
CA ILE A 251 5.74 -9.63 -11.45
C ILE A 251 6.26 -8.70 -12.54
N TYR A 252 6.15 -7.40 -12.26
CA TYR A 252 6.65 -6.35 -13.13
C TYR A 252 7.75 -5.56 -12.44
N VAL A 253 8.68 -5.07 -13.26
CA VAL A 253 9.73 -4.14 -12.85
C VAL A 253 9.52 -2.80 -13.54
N LEU A 254 9.43 -1.71 -12.77
CA LEU A 254 9.57 -0.36 -13.28
C LEU A 254 11.01 0.11 -13.08
N SER A 255 11.65 0.47 -14.19
CA SER A 255 13.04 0.92 -14.18
C SER A 255 13.12 2.44 -14.25
N LEU A 256 13.83 3.07 -13.30
CA LEU A 256 14.14 4.49 -13.28
C LEU A 256 15.59 4.70 -13.73
N PRO A 257 15.93 5.75 -14.50
CA PRO A 257 15.08 6.88 -14.90
C PRO A 257 14.35 6.68 -16.23
N SER A 258 14.39 5.49 -16.85
CA SER A 258 13.78 5.28 -18.19
C SER A 258 12.25 5.22 -18.17
N PHE A 259 11.66 4.98 -17.01
CA PHE A 259 10.22 4.75 -16.83
C PHE A 259 9.69 3.61 -17.71
N THR A 260 10.47 2.52 -17.79
CA THR A 260 10.15 1.36 -18.61
C THR A 260 9.67 0.22 -17.73
N TRP A 261 8.48 -0.30 -18.02
CA TRP A 261 7.94 -1.51 -17.43
C TRP A 261 8.46 -2.74 -18.17
N THR A 262 8.90 -3.74 -17.41
CA THR A 262 9.31 -5.06 -17.90
C THR A 262 8.54 -6.14 -17.13
N LEU A 263 7.88 -7.05 -17.84
CA LEU A 263 7.29 -8.24 -17.26
C LEU A 263 8.40 -9.26 -17.01
N VAL A 264 8.62 -9.62 -15.74
CA VAL A 264 9.73 -10.51 -15.35
C VAL A 264 9.25 -11.89 -14.91
N TYR A 265 7.97 -12.04 -14.58
CA TYR A 265 7.37 -13.32 -14.20
C TYR A 265 5.87 -13.34 -14.52
N SER A 266 5.36 -14.51 -14.89
CA SER A 266 3.92 -14.78 -14.99
C SER A 266 3.62 -16.14 -14.38
N GLY A 267 2.81 -16.15 -13.33
CA GLY A 267 2.41 -17.36 -12.61
C GLY A 267 0.95 -17.74 -12.81
N THR A 268 0.49 -18.69 -11.99
CA THR A 268 -0.87 -19.28 -12.03
C THR A 268 -1.53 -19.35 -10.65
N THR A 269 -0.93 -18.70 -9.66
CA THR A 269 -1.37 -18.66 -8.25
C THR A 269 -1.67 -17.22 -7.81
N PRO A 270 -2.67 -16.58 -8.45
CA PRO A 270 -2.90 -15.15 -8.29
C PRO A 270 -3.36 -14.81 -6.89
N ARG A 271 -3.09 -13.57 -6.48
CA ARG A 271 -3.43 -13.07 -5.14
C ARG A 271 -3.43 -11.56 -5.05
N PHE A 272 -4.18 -11.05 -4.08
CA PHE A 272 -4.21 -9.64 -3.73
C PHE A 272 -4.21 -9.45 -2.21
N GLY A 273 -3.91 -8.24 -1.75
CA GLY A 273 -3.88 -7.89 -0.33
C GLY A 273 -2.71 -8.54 0.43
N HIS A 274 -1.68 -8.98 -0.27
CA HIS A 274 -0.44 -9.50 0.30
C HIS A 274 0.60 -8.39 0.40
N THR A 275 1.63 -8.60 1.22
CA THR A 275 2.76 -7.69 1.34
C THR A 275 4.03 -8.30 0.75
N CYS A 276 4.92 -7.45 0.25
CA CYS A 276 6.23 -7.84 -0.22
C CYS A 276 7.30 -7.11 0.59
N ASN A 277 8.35 -7.84 0.96
CA ASN A 277 9.41 -7.36 1.84
C ASN A 277 10.75 -7.79 1.26
N THR A 278 11.79 -6.97 1.42
CA THR A 278 13.15 -7.40 1.08
C THR A 278 13.61 -8.48 2.07
N ALA A 279 14.10 -9.60 1.56
CA ALA A 279 14.72 -10.66 2.34
C ALA A 279 16.16 -10.89 1.86
N GLY A 280 17.12 -10.68 2.77
CA GLY A 280 18.54 -10.81 2.45
C GLY A 280 18.98 -9.84 1.34
N LYS A 281 19.86 -10.31 0.46
CA LYS A 281 20.50 -9.47 -0.57
C LYS A 281 19.69 -9.34 -1.85
N ARG A 282 19.02 -10.41 -2.26
CA ARG A 282 18.36 -10.50 -3.58
C ARG A 282 17.02 -11.23 -3.58
N GLN A 283 16.42 -11.52 -2.43
CA GLN A 283 15.12 -12.19 -2.38
C GLN A 283 14.02 -11.20 -1.97
N MET A 284 12.82 -11.42 -2.49
CA MET A 284 11.57 -10.81 -2.04
C MET A 284 10.77 -11.85 -1.28
N LEU A 285 10.42 -11.53 -0.04
CA LEU A 285 9.49 -12.28 0.79
C LEU A 285 8.08 -11.74 0.57
N ARG A 286 7.22 -12.58 -0.01
CA ARG A 286 5.79 -12.33 -0.11
C ARG A 286 5.06 -13.01 1.05
N THR A 287 4.13 -12.32 1.68
CA THR A 287 3.37 -12.83 2.83
C THR A 287 1.87 -12.53 2.70
N GLY A 288 1.06 -13.55 2.94
CA GLY A 288 -0.40 -13.46 3.03
C GLY A 288 -1.11 -13.24 1.69
N GLY A 289 -2.21 -12.47 1.77
CA GLY A 289 -3.13 -12.19 0.69
C GLY A 289 -4.21 -13.24 0.48
N SER A 290 -5.26 -12.85 -0.22
CA SER A 290 -6.36 -13.74 -0.62
C SER A 290 -6.07 -14.44 -1.93
N LEU A 291 -6.51 -15.69 -2.04
CA LEU A 291 -6.54 -16.49 -3.27
C LEU A 291 -7.89 -16.40 -3.99
N ASP A 292 -8.90 -15.84 -3.34
CA ASP A 292 -10.28 -15.81 -3.82
C ASP A 292 -10.75 -14.37 -3.98
N ALA A 293 -11.26 -14.04 -5.17
CA ALA A 293 -11.83 -12.73 -5.50
C ALA A 293 -13.04 -12.38 -4.62
N SER A 294 -13.77 -13.40 -4.13
CA SER A 294 -14.92 -13.25 -3.23
C SER A 294 -14.55 -12.67 -1.86
N MET A 295 -13.25 -12.62 -1.51
CA MET A 295 -12.79 -11.98 -0.28
C MET A 295 -12.61 -10.46 -0.42
N TRP A 296 -12.75 -9.91 -1.61
CA TRP A 296 -12.59 -8.48 -1.82
C TRP A 296 -13.64 -7.69 -1.01
N ALA A 297 -13.17 -6.64 -0.34
CA ALA A 297 -13.98 -5.73 0.48
C ALA A 297 -14.70 -6.39 1.69
N VAL A 298 -14.39 -7.65 2.03
CA VAL A 298 -15.04 -8.38 3.14
C VAL A 298 -14.86 -7.66 4.47
N GLU A 299 -13.67 -7.09 4.70
CA GLU A 299 -13.30 -6.42 5.94
C GLU A 299 -14.09 -5.15 6.17
N THR A 300 -14.61 -4.56 5.09
CA THR A 300 -15.33 -3.29 5.12
C THR A 300 -16.84 -3.47 4.97
N THR A 301 -17.30 -4.37 4.10
CA THR A 301 -18.73 -4.63 3.86
C THR A 301 -19.35 -5.56 4.90
N GLY A 302 -18.51 -6.36 5.59
CA GLY A 302 -18.94 -7.42 6.49
C GLY A 302 -19.63 -8.59 5.79
N GLN A 303 -19.66 -8.64 4.46
CA GLN A 303 -20.31 -9.70 3.68
C GLN A 303 -19.38 -10.91 3.57
N VAL A 304 -19.38 -11.77 4.58
CA VAL A 304 -18.54 -12.98 4.60
C VAL A 304 -19.00 -13.96 3.50
N PRO A 305 -18.13 -14.34 2.55
CA PRO A 305 -18.48 -15.34 1.55
C PRO A 305 -18.59 -16.73 2.19
N ASN A 306 -19.10 -17.72 1.46
CA ASN A 306 -19.15 -19.09 1.97
C ASN A 306 -17.72 -19.64 2.17
N LEU A 307 -17.28 -19.71 3.42
CA LEU A 307 -15.92 -20.10 3.80
C LEU A 307 -15.54 -21.52 3.36
N THR A 308 -16.51 -22.41 3.13
CA THR A 308 -16.22 -23.78 2.66
C THR A 308 -15.85 -23.84 1.18
N MET A 309 -16.04 -22.75 0.43
CA MET A 309 -15.71 -22.65 -0.99
C MET A 309 -14.38 -21.92 -1.24
N LEU A 310 -13.75 -21.39 -0.19
CA LEU A 310 -12.51 -20.64 -0.30
C LEU A 310 -11.31 -21.57 -0.49
N GLN A 311 -10.35 -21.13 -1.28
CA GLN A 311 -9.12 -21.86 -1.51
C GLN A 311 -8.16 -21.70 -0.32
N CYS A 312 -7.76 -22.83 0.27
CA CYS A 312 -6.67 -22.84 1.24
C CYS A 312 -5.32 -22.64 0.53
N ASP A 313 -4.44 -21.81 1.10
CA ASP A 313 -3.09 -21.63 0.57
C ASP A 313 -2.18 -22.79 1.03
N PRO A 314 -1.69 -23.66 0.11
CA PRO A 314 -0.85 -24.79 0.47
C PRO A 314 0.58 -24.39 0.88
N ARG A 315 0.95 -23.11 0.72
CA ARG A 315 2.28 -22.56 1.07
C ARG A 315 2.24 -21.68 2.32
N GLU A 316 1.19 -21.80 3.14
CA GLU A 316 1.01 -21.04 4.39
C GLU A 316 1.09 -19.51 4.17
N GLY A 317 0.78 -19.04 2.96
CA GLY A 317 0.82 -17.63 2.60
C GLY A 317 2.22 -17.04 2.38
N VAL A 318 3.29 -17.81 2.56
CA VAL A 318 4.68 -17.31 2.47
C VAL A 318 5.37 -17.80 1.20
N GLY A 319 6.07 -16.91 0.50
CA GLY A 319 6.88 -17.26 -0.66
C GLY A 319 8.13 -16.39 -0.79
N LEU A 320 9.23 -16.97 -1.30
CA LEU A 320 10.47 -16.26 -1.56
C LEU A 320 10.75 -16.22 -3.06
N PHE A 321 10.84 -15.04 -3.64
CA PHE A 321 11.18 -14.85 -5.04
C PHE A 321 12.60 -14.32 -5.17
N ASP A 322 13.46 -15.01 -5.92
CA ASP A 322 14.79 -14.50 -6.24
C ASP A 322 14.68 -13.41 -7.31
N LEU A 323 15.11 -12.19 -6.98
CA LEU A 323 14.96 -11.01 -7.82
C LEU A 323 15.95 -10.96 -8.98
N THR A 324 17.00 -11.79 -8.94
CA THR A 324 18.02 -11.91 -10.00
C THR A 324 17.69 -13.08 -10.91
N ASP A 325 17.44 -14.25 -10.33
CA ASP A 325 17.14 -15.47 -11.08
C ASP A 325 15.68 -15.54 -11.55
N LEU A 326 14.81 -14.67 -11.02
CA LEU A 326 13.39 -14.56 -11.34
C LEU A 326 12.59 -15.85 -11.08
N THR A 327 12.93 -16.54 -10.00
CA THR A 327 12.30 -17.82 -9.63
C THR A 327 11.76 -17.81 -8.20
N TRP A 328 10.63 -18.49 -7.99
CA TRP A 328 10.11 -18.75 -6.66
C TRP A 328 10.88 -19.92 -6.02
N SER A 329 11.12 -19.78 -4.71
CA SER A 329 11.73 -20.78 -3.85
C SER A 329 11.02 -20.78 -2.49
N SER A 330 11.23 -21.85 -1.72
CA SER A 330 10.76 -21.97 -0.34
C SER A 330 11.87 -21.74 0.70
N PHE A 331 13.09 -21.38 0.26
CA PHE A 331 14.27 -21.30 1.13
C PHE A 331 14.88 -19.91 1.11
N PHE A 332 15.07 -19.37 2.31
CA PHE A 332 15.84 -18.15 2.49
C PHE A 332 17.33 -18.45 2.35
N ASN A 333 18.01 -17.72 1.47
CA ASN A 333 19.45 -17.87 1.24
C ASN A 333 20.20 -16.66 1.77
N ALA A 334 20.63 -16.74 3.02
CA ALA A 334 21.43 -15.69 3.67
C ALA A 334 22.80 -15.47 2.99
N SER A 335 23.34 -16.49 2.33
CA SER A 335 24.65 -16.48 1.67
C SER A 335 24.54 -16.20 0.16
N ALA A 336 23.37 -15.76 -0.32
CA ALA A 336 23.20 -15.41 -1.72
C ALA A 336 24.20 -14.32 -2.13
N PRO A 337 24.63 -14.31 -3.41
CA PRO A 337 25.33 -13.16 -3.98
C PRO A 337 24.53 -11.88 -3.83
N ASP A 338 25.20 -10.75 -4.05
CA ASP A 338 24.50 -9.46 -4.16
C ASP A 338 23.53 -9.48 -5.35
N TYR A 339 22.49 -8.65 -5.28
CA TYR A 339 21.55 -8.51 -6.37
C TYR A 339 22.24 -8.08 -7.67
N GLU A 340 21.94 -8.79 -8.75
CA GLU A 340 22.26 -8.41 -10.11
C GLU A 340 20.97 -8.18 -10.90
N LEU A 341 21.00 -7.21 -11.81
CA LEU A 341 19.86 -6.86 -12.64
C LEU A 341 19.51 -8.06 -13.55
N PRO A 342 18.26 -8.56 -13.54
CA PRO A 342 17.89 -9.69 -14.38
C PRO A 342 18.14 -9.41 -15.85
N LYS A 343 18.58 -10.43 -16.59
CA LYS A 343 18.88 -10.32 -18.02
C LYS A 343 17.72 -9.71 -18.83
N VAL A 344 16.48 -10.08 -18.54
CA VAL A 344 15.31 -9.53 -19.25
C VAL A 344 15.14 -8.02 -19.04
N VAL A 345 15.53 -7.49 -17.87
CA VAL A 345 15.50 -6.05 -17.60
C VAL A 345 16.68 -5.36 -18.29
N VAL A 346 17.88 -5.95 -18.23
CA VAL A 346 19.06 -5.47 -18.98
C VAL A 346 18.76 -5.40 -20.48
N ASP A 347 18.13 -6.41 -21.05
CA ASP A 347 17.78 -6.45 -22.48
C ASP A 347 16.76 -5.35 -22.84
N ALA A 348 15.93 -4.90 -21.87
CA ALA A 348 14.92 -3.86 -22.08
C ALA A 348 15.46 -2.43 -21.95
N ILE A 349 16.41 -2.17 -21.04
CA ILE A 349 16.86 -0.80 -20.71
C ILE A 349 18.38 -0.58 -20.83
N GLY A 350 19.16 -1.64 -21.01
CA GLY A 350 20.62 -1.64 -20.87
C GLY A 350 21.10 -1.69 -19.41
N GLY A 351 22.38 -1.35 -19.19
CA GLY A 351 23.03 -1.34 -17.87
C GLY A 351 23.63 -2.69 -17.45
N SER A 352 24.29 -2.72 -16.29
CA SER A 352 24.91 -3.91 -15.69
C SER A 352 24.87 -3.95 -14.17
#